data_AF-A0A7R9DQJ7-F1
#
_entry.id   AF-A0A7R9DQJ7-F1
#
_cell.length_a   1.000
_cell.length_b   1.000
_cell.length_c   1.000
_cell.angle_alpha   90.00
_cell.angle_beta   90.00
_cell.angle_gamma   90.00
#
_symmetry.space_group_name_H-M   'P 1'
#
loop_
_entity.id
_entity.type
_entity.pdbx_description
1 polymer ?
#
loop_
_entity_poly.entity_id
_entity_poly.type
_entity_poly.pdbx_seq_one_letter_code
_entity_poly.pdbx_strand_id
1 'polypeptide(L)'
;MVQLCVLHPRSVAVYSLVTKSGAAEHGDQNRLVLAYEHYLRRSSFCMVLGPFGGAHGRDFICVQSLDGTLSFFEQETFAFTRFLPGFLLPGILVFLSRTDSFITIASNYNVESYR
;
A
#
# COMPACT_ATOMS: atom_id res chain seq x y z
N MET A 1 -14.43 0.59 8.76
CA MET A 1 -13.94 1.93 9.18
C MET A 1 -12.80 2.29 8.25
N VAL A 2 -12.82 3.46 7.62
CA VAL A 2 -11.75 3.88 6.72
C VAL A 2 -10.52 4.29 7.54
N GLN A 3 -9.34 3.87 7.11
CA GLN A 3 -8.05 4.20 7.73
C GLN A 3 -7.14 4.92 6.72
N LEU A 4 -6.18 5.68 7.24
CA LEU A 4 -5.19 6.37 6.43
C LEU A 4 -3.92 5.53 6.34
N CYS A 5 -3.53 5.11 5.14
CA CYS A 5 -2.27 4.43 4.88
C CYS A 5 -1.24 5.44 4.37
N VAL A 6 -0.06 5.51 5.00
CA VAL A 6 1.02 6.43 4.66
C VAL A 6 2.27 5.64 4.31
N LEU A 7 2.81 5.87 3.11
CA LEU A 7 4.06 5.27 2.65
C LEU A 7 5.24 6.20 2.95
N HIS A 8 6.22 5.69 3.69
CA HIS A 8 7.52 6.31 3.91
C HIS A 8 8.60 5.52 3.18
N PRO A 9 9.80 6.09 2.95
CA PRO A 9 10.88 5.39 2.25
C PRO A 9 11.25 4.02 2.84
N ARG A 10 11.06 3.81 4.17
CA ARG A 10 11.45 2.59 4.88
C ARG A 10 10.34 2.01 5.76
N SER A 11 9.12 2.50 5.66
CA SER A 11 7.97 1.95 6.37
C SER A 11 6.65 2.24 5.67
N VAL A 12 5.62 1.45 5.97
CA VAL A 12 4.23 1.78 5.64
C VAL A 12 3.42 1.75 6.93
N ALA A 13 2.79 2.87 7.26
CA ALA A 13 2.10 3.09 8.52
C ALA A 13 0.60 3.33 8.28
N VAL A 14 -0.24 2.65 9.07
CA VAL A 14 -1.69 2.79 8.99
C VAL A 14 -2.20 3.49 10.24
N TYR A 15 -2.99 4.53 10.04
CA TYR A 15 -3.52 5.39 11.09
C TYR A 15 -5.05 5.39 11.10
N SER A 16 -5.60 5.39 12.30
CA SER A 16 -7.01 5.69 12.54
C SER A 16 -7.17 7.18 12.84
N LEU A 17 -8.12 7.84 12.18
CA LEU A 17 -8.49 9.22 12.49
C LEU A 17 -9.48 9.22 13.67
N VAL A 18 -9.12 9.89 14.76
CA VAL A 18 -9.96 10.07 15.94
C VAL A 18 -10.29 11.55 16.08
N THR A 19 -11.58 11.86 16.06
CA THR A 19 -12.10 13.21 16.30
C THR A 19 -12.55 13.32 17.75
N LYS A 20 -11.97 14.26 18.49
CA LYS A 20 -12.40 14.63 19.84
C LYS A 20 -13.24 15.89 19.71
N SER A 21 -14.55 15.77 19.95
CA SER A 21 -15.45 16.92 19.94
C SER A 21 -15.03 17.95 21.00
N GLY A 22 -14.96 19.21 20.59
CA GLY A 22 -14.60 20.30 21.49
C GLY A 22 -15.67 20.56 22.54
N ALA A 23 -15.27 20.82 23.78
CA ALA A 23 -16.19 21.25 24.84
C ALA A 23 -16.36 22.79 24.94
N ALA A 24 -15.60 23.56 24.14
CA ALA A 24 -15.58 25.03 24.15
C ALA A 24 -15.17 25.59 22.77
N GLU A 25 -15.14 26.93 22.62
CA GLU A 25 -15.05 27.72 21.37
C GLU A 25 -13.88 27.44 20.39
N HIS A 26 -12.99 26.48 20.68
CA HIS A 26 -11.82 26.17 19.86
C HIS A 26 -12.03 25.00 18.88
N GLY A 27 -13.27 24.51 18.73
CA GLY A 27 -13.64 23.53 17.72
C GLY A 27 -13.19 22.09 17.98
N ASP A 28 -13.43 21.22 16.99
CA ASP A 28 -13.09 19.80 17.05
C ASP A 28 -11.59 19.55 16.83
N GLN A 29 -11.03 18.60 17.57
CA GLN A 29 -9.64 18.20 17.43
C GLN A 29 -9.54 16.84 16.73
N ASN A 30 -8.77 16.80 15.64
CA ASN A 30 -8.49 15.57 14.89
C ASN A 30 -7.10 15.04 15.23
N ARG A 31 -7.01 13.76 15.58
CA ARG A 31 -5.75 13.08 15.88
C ARG A 31 -5.61 11.82 15.03
N LEU A 32 -4.46 11.66 14.39
CA LEU A 32 -4.06 10.39 13.80
C LEU A 32 -3.47 9.50 14.89
N VAL A 33 -3.99 8.27 14.99
CA VAL A 33 -3.54 7.26 15.94
C VAL A 33 -2.95 6.11 15.15
N LEU A 34 -1.66 5.82 15.36
CA LEU A 34 -1.02 4.69 14.69
C LEU A 34 -1.74 3.40 15.08
N ALA A 35 -2.28 2.69 14.09
CA ALA A 35 -2.87 1.38 14.26
C ALA A 35 -1.76 0.31 14.18
N TYR A 36 -0.97 0.34 13.12
CA TYR A 36 0.20 -0.51 12.93
C TYR A 36 1.18 0.10 11.92
N GLU A 37 2.43 -0.34 11.95
CA GLU A 37 3.48 0.05 11.02
C GLU A 37 4.29 -1.16 10.60
N HIS A 38 4.55 -1.29 9.30
CA HIS A 38 5.46 -2.28 8.74
C HIS A 38 6.78 -1.62 8.35
N TYR A 39 7.88 -2.09 8.94
CA TYR A 39 9.22 -1.69 8.49
C TYR A 39 9.59 -2.43 7.22
N LEU A 40 9.98 -1.68 6.19
CA LEU A 40 10.34 -2.21 4.90
C LEU A 40 11.83 -2.59 4.89
N ARG A 41 12.13 -3.79 4.41
CA ARG A 41 13.51 -4.26 4.20
C ARG A 41 14.21 -3.51 3.06
N ARG A 42 13.43 -2.93 2.15
CA ARG A 42 13.88 -2.25 0.93
C ARG A 42 13.25 -0.86 0.87
N SER A 43 13.90 0.05 0.18
CA SER A 43 13.38 1.41 0.03
C SER A 43 12.18 1.42 -0.91
N SER A 44 11.07 2.00 -0.50
CA SER A 44 9.84 2.02 -1.28
C SER A 44 9.90 3.01 -2.45
N PHE A 45 9.23 2.66 -3.54
CA PHE A 45 8.91 3.58 -4.64
C PHE A 45 7.45 4.04 -4.56
N CYS A 46 6.51 3.10 -4.59
CA CYS A 46 5.07 3.37 -4.55
C CYS A 46 4.32 2.25 -3.80
N MET A 47 3.02 2.44 -3.57
CA MET A 47 2.14 1.41 -3.04
C MET A 47 0.81 1.37 -3.78
N VAL A 48 0.16 0.22 -3.73
CA VAL A 48 -1.18 -0.03 -4.24
C VAL A 48 -2.01 -0.65 -3.13
N LEU A 49 -3.28 -0.24 -3.03
CA LEU A 49 -4.26 -0.78 -2.10
C LEU A 49 -5.34 -1.52 -2.89
N GLY A 50 -5.87 -2.59 -2.31
CA GLY A 50 -7.08 -3.20 -2.85
C GLY A 50 -7.41 -4.58 -2.28
N PRO A 51 -8.57 -5.13 -2.65
CA PRO A 51 -9.03 -6.43 -2.19
C PRO A 51 -8.38 -7.57 -2.98
N PHE A 52 -7.04 -7.70 -2.91
CA PHE A 52 -6.30 -8.72 -3.65
C PHE A 52 -6.84 -10.12 -3.36
N GLY A 53 -6.97 -10.97 -4.37
CA GLY A 53 -7.54 -12.31 -4.23
C GLY A 53 -9.06 -12.33 -4.05
N GLY A 54 -9.76 -11.20 -4.29
CA GLY A 54 -11.21 -11.10 -4.16
C GLY A 54 -11.70 -10.97 -2.71
N ALA A 55 -10.89 -10.42 -1.81
CA ALA A 55 -11.28 -10.24 -0.42
C ALA A 55 -12.48 -9.29 -0.27
N HIS A 56 -13.49 -9.68 0.50
CA HIS A 56 -14.65 -8.83 0.76
C HIS A 56 -14.46 -8.01 2.05
N GLY A 57 -14.71 -6.70 1.96
CA GLY A 57 -14.75 -5.80 3.13
C GLY A 57 -13.39 -5.42 3.71
N ARG A 58 -12.28 -5.74 3.04
CA ARG A 58 -10.92 -5.38 3.45
C ARG A 58 -10.03 -5.12 2.25
N ASP A 59 -9.14 -4.16 2.40
CA ASP A 59 -8.07 -3.87 1.46
C ASP A 59 -6.73 -4.32 2.03
N PHE A 60 -5.84 -4.74 1.14
CA PHE A 60 -4.47 -5.14 1.42
C PHE A 60 -3.51 -4.14 0.81
N ILE A 61 -2.24 -4.21 1.21
CA ILE A 61 -1.19 -3.28 0.79
C ILE A 61 -0.18 -4.06 -0.05
N CYS A 62 0.13 -3.55 -1.24
CA CYS A 62 1.30 -3.96 -2.02
C CYS A 62 2.26 -2.77 -2.11
N VAL A 63 3.51 -2.94 -1.69
CA VAL A 63 4.56 -1.93 -1.82
C VAL A 63 5.54 -2.37 -2.89
N GLN A 64 5.76 -1.53 -3.90
CA GLN A 64 6.85 -1.70 -4.85
C GLN A 64 8.10 -1.01 -4.31
N SER A 65 9.20 -1.74 -4.25
CA SER A 65 10.52 -1.22 -3.86
C SER A 65 11.24 -0.62 -5.07
N LEU A 66 12.24 0.23 -4.82
CA LEU A 66 13.08 0.82 -5.87
C LEU A 66 13.82 -0.22 -6.72
N ASP A 67 14.02 -1.44 -6.20
CA ASP A 67 14.67 -2.57 -6.90
C ASP A 67 13.67 -3.54 -7.56
N GLY A 68 12.38 -3.17 -7.64
CA GLY A 68 11.37 -3.97 -8.31
C GLY A 68 10.77 -5.09 -7.48
N THR A 69 11.10 -5.17 -6.18
CA THR A 69 10.45 -6.09 -5.26
C THR A 69 9.04 -5.60 -4.92
N LEU A 70 8.03 -6.42 -5.17
CA LEU A 70 6.67 -6.28 -4.64
C LEU A 70 6.57 -6.95 -3.28
N SER A 71 6.14 -6.22 -2.26
CA SER A 71 5.91 -6.73 -0.90
C SER A 71 4.44 -6.62 -0.54
N PHE A 72 3.83 -7.73 -0.13
CA PHE A 72 2.40 -7.83 0.14
C PHE A 72 2.14 -7.94 1.65
N PHE A 73 1.16 -7.17 2.12
CA PHE A 73 0.75 -7.12 3.52
C PHE A 73 -0.75 -7.31 3.63
N GLU A 74 -1.15 -8.31 4.40
CA GLU A 74 -2.52 -8.56 4.81
C GLU A 74 -2.76 -7.86 6.14
N GLN A 75 -3.20 -6.60 6.07
CA GLN A 75 -3.42 -5.73 7.23
C GLN A 75 -2.17 -5.64 8.13
N GLU A 76 -2.23 -6.11 9.38
CA GLU A 76 -1.12 -6.13 10.34
C GLU A 76 -0.05 -7.19 10.04
N THR A 77 -0.25 -8.05 9.03
CA THR A 77 0.61 -9.20 8.76
C THR A 77 1.33 -9.06 7.42
N PHE A 78 2.65 -9.26 7.41
CA PHE A 78 3.40 -9.44 6.16
C PHE A 78 3.05 -10.80 5.54
N ALA A 79 2.67 -10.82 4.27
CA ALA A 79 2.32 -12.05 3.57
C ALA A 79 3.54 -12.64 2.84
N PHE A 80 4.01 -11.97 1.78
CA PHE A 80 5.13 -12.44 0.96
C PHE A 80 5.73 -11.33 0.10
N THR A 81 6.85 -11.64 -0.58
CA THR A 81 7.42 -10.79 -1.62
C THR A 81 7.59 -11.53 -2.95
N ARG A 82 7.60 -10.78 -4.06
CA ARG A 82 7.96 -11.24 -5.40
C ARG A 82 8.79 -10.19 -6.13
N PHE A 83 9.70 -10.63 -6.98
CA PHE A 83 10.47 -9.72 -7.84
C PHE A 83 9.79 -9.60 -9.20
N LEU A 84 9.70 -8.38 -9.72
CA LEU A 84 9.29 -8.16 -11.09
C LEU A 84 10.38 -8.71 -12.05
N PRO A 85 10.02 -9.55 -13.04
CA PRO A 85 10.98 -10.07 -14.01
C PRO A 85 11.47 -8.94 -14.94
N GLY A 86 12.71 -9.02 -15.40
CA GLY A 86 13.25 -8.05 -16.36
C GLY A 86 13.32 -6.61 -15.84
N PHE A 87 13.32 -6.42 -14.52
CA PHE A 87 13.27 -5.10 -13.89
C PHE A 87 14.56 -4.30 -14.08
N LEU A 88 14.42 -2.99 -14.35
CA LEU A 88 15.52 -2.03 -14.37
C LEU A 88 15.19 -0.79 -13.54
N LEU A 89 14.04 -0.14 -13.79
CA LEU A 89 13.54 1.02 -13.06
C LEU A 89 12.10 0.80 -12.62
N PRO A 90 11.69 1.35 -11.46
CA PRO A 90 10.32 1.21 -10.97
C PRO A 90 9.36 2.04 -11.83
N GLY A 91 8.30 1.37 -12.30
CA GLY A 91 7.21 1.96 -13.05
C GLY A 91 5.95 2.15 -12.21
N ILE A 92 4.91 2.73 -12.81
CA ILE A 92 3.58 2.81 -12.20
C ILE A 92 3.06 1.39 -11.95
N LEU A 93 2.48 1.15 -10.77
CA LEU A 93 1.81 -0.11 -10.42
C LEU A 93 0.34 0.18 -10.10
N VAL A 94 -0.58 -0.59 -10.65
CA VAL A 94 -2.02 -0.49 -10.35
C VAL A 94 -2.61 -1.90 -10.15
N PHE A 95 -3.68 -2.00 -9.36
CA PHE A 95 -4.42 -3.24 -9.15
C PHE A 95 -5.80 -3.15 -9.81
N LEU A 96 -6.15 -4.17 -10.59
CA LEU A 96 -7.45 -4.29 -11.25
C LEU A 96 -8.25 -5.43 -10.62
N SER A 97 -9.21 -5.09 -9.76
CA SER A 97 -10.04 -6.07 -9.04
C SER A 97 -10.88 -6.96 -9.94
N ARG A 98 -11.27 -6.48 -11.14
CA ARG A 98 -12.07 -7.26 -12.11
C ARG A 98 -11.36 -8.53 -12.59
N THR A 99 -10.04 -8.47 -12.79
CA THR A 99 -9.23 -9.60 -13.27
C THR A 99 -8.32 -10.16 -12.19
N ASP A 100 -8.33 -9.56 -10.99
CA ASP A 100 -7.43 -9.85 -9.88
C ASP A 100 -5.97 -9.79 -10.34
N SER A 101 -5.57 -8.65 -10.91
CA SER A 101 -4.24 -8.51 -11.53
C SER A 101 -3.57 -7.20 -11.19
N PHE A 102 -2.25 -7.26 -11.05
CA PHE A 102 -1.36 -6.11 -10.97
C PHE A 102 -0.87 -5.75 -12.36
N ILE A 103 -1.04 -4.50 -12.75
CA ILE A 103 -0.62 -3.98 -14.04
C ILE A 103 0.51 -2.97 -13.79
N THR A 104 1.59 -3.11 -14.55
CA THR A 104 2.74 -2.20 -14.52
C THR A 104 3.23 -1.91 -15.93
N ILE A 105 4.09 -0.90 -16.07
CA ILE A 105 4.82 -0.62 -17.30
C ILE A 105 6.30 -0.85 -17.02
N ALA A 106 6.90 -1.82 -17.71
CA ALA A 106 8.32 -2.12 -17.60
C ALA A 106 9.19 -1.09 -18.35
N SER A 107 10.48 -1.04 -18.03
CA SER A 107 11.42 -0.09 -18.63
C SER A 107 11.67 -0.31 -20.13
N ASN A 108 11.20 -1.44 -20.68
CA ASN A 108 11.20 -1.74 -22.11
C ASN A 108 9.92 -1.23 -22.84
N TYR A 109 9.12 -0.38 -22.18
CA TYR A 109 7.86 0.17 -22.67
C TYR A 109 6.72 -0.85 -22.88
N ASN A 110 6.84 -2.05 -22.31
CA ASN A 110 5.77 -3.03 -22.33
C ASN A 110 4.85 -2.87 -21.13
N VAL A 111 3.54 -2.98 -21.37
CA VAL A 111 2.54 -3.13 -20.31
C VAL A 111 2.52 -4.60 -19.91
N GLU A 112 2.69 -4.87 -18.62
CA GLU A 112 2.74 -6.22 -18.07
C GLU A 112 1.61 -6.39 -17.05
N SER A 113 0.94 -7.54 -17.09
CA SER A 113 -0.14 -7.90 -16.18
C SER A 113 0.21 -9.20 -15.47
N TYR A 114 0.22 -9.16 -14.14
CA TYR A 114 0.52 -10.27 -13.26
C TYR A 114 -0.71 -10.63 -12.44
N ARG A 115 -1.02 -11.91 -12.37
CA ARG A 115 -2.04 -12.45 -11.47
C ARG A 115 -1.39 -12.92 -10.18
#